data_AF-A0A2M7PJ01-F1
#
_entry.id   AF-A0A2M7PJ01-F1
#
_cell.length_a   1.000
_cell.length_b   1.000
_cell.length_c   1.000
_cell.angle_alpha   90.00
_cell.angle_beta   90.00
_cell.angle_gamma   90.00
#
_symmetry.space_group_name_H-M   'P 1'
#
loop_
_entity.id
_entity.type
_entity.pdbx_description
1 polymer ?
#
loop_
_entity_poly.entity_id
_entity_poly.type
_entity_poly.pdbx_seq_one_letter_code
_entity_poly.pdbx_strand_id
1 'polypeptide(L)'
;MKEIITRTTTGIIFIATVIGSILLHPLAFFVVMGVYTTIGLVEFYKLTTHTKNYLIPLTFGLITYTLIGLTGLHVIDSRYTLLMIPLVFILMATELFNTRGSWQ
;
A
#
# COMPACT_ATOMS: atom_id res chain seq x y z
N MET A 1 -23.77 7.63 21.40
CA MET A 1 -23.19 8.95 21.05
C MET A 1 -21.66 8.94 20.99
N LYS A 2 -20.93 8.41 21.99
CA LYS A 2 -19.45 8.33 21.97
C LYS A 2 -18.87 7.69 20.69
N GLU A 3 -19.40 6.55 20.25
CA GLU A 3 -18.94 5.87 19.02
C GLU A 3 -19.05 6.73 17.75
N ILE A 4 -20.13 7.50 17.64
CA ILE A 4 -20.36 8.39 16.49
C ILE A 4 -19.32 9.51 16.50
N ILE A 5 -19.07 10.11 17.67
CA ILE A 5 -18.08 11.18 17.83
C ILE A 5 -16.68 10.66 17.48
N THR A 6 -16.26 9.51 18.03
CA THR A 6 -14.94 8.93 17.77
C THR A 6 -14.72 8.67 16.27
N ARG A 7 -15.71 8.07 15.59
CA ARG A 7 -15.62 7.77 14.14
C ARG A 7 -15.54 9.04 13.28
N THR A 8 -16.29 10.08 13.64
CA THR A 8 -16.24 11.36 12.92
C THR A 8 -14.90 12.06 13.15
N THR A 9 -14.39 12.06 14.38
CA THR A 9 -13.10 12.70 14.69
C THR A 9 -11.93 12.03 13.97
N THR A 10 -11.87 10.69 13.94
CA THR A 10 -10.80 9.99 13.22
C THR A 10 -10.88 10.22 11.71
N GLY A 11 -12.08 10.30 11.15
CA GLY A 11 -12.29 10.67 9.74
C GLY A 11 -11.81 12.08 9.43
N ILE A 12 -12.10 13.07 10.28
CA ILE A 12 -11.62 14.45 10.11
C ILE A 12 -10.09 14.51 10.17
N ILE A 13 -9.48 13.83 11.14
CA ILE A 13 -8.01 13.78 11.27
C ILE A 13 -7.38 13.15 10.04
N PHE A 14 -7.95 12.06 9.52
CA PHE A 14 -7.48 11.42 8.30
C PHE A 14 -7.51 12.39 7.11
N ILE A 15 -8.66 13.05 6.87
CA ILE A 15 -8.82 14.02 5.79
C ILE A 15 -7.84 15.18 5.95
N ALA A 16 -7.71 15.74 7.16
CA ALA A 16 -6.80 16.85 7.44
C ALA A 16 -5.34 16.45 7.18
N THR A 17 -4.95 15.22 7.52
CA THR A 17 -3.59 14.71 7.27
C THR A 17 -3.33 14.57 5.77
N VAL A 18 -4.27 13.99 5.02
CA VAL A 18 -4.14 13.82 3.57
C VAL A 18 -4.10 15.17 2.86
N ILE A 19 -5.07 16.05 3.10
CA ILE A 19 -5.12 17.38 2.47
C ILE A 19 -3.90 18.20 2.88
N GLY A 20 -3.55 18.20 4.17
CA GLY A 20 -2.37 18.89 4.68
C GLY A 20 -1.09 18.42 3.98
N SER A 21 -0.94 17.11 3.76
CA SER A 21 0.23 16.56 3.06
C SER A 21 0.31 16.99 1.59
N ILE A 22 -0.84 17.12 0.91
CA ILE A 22 -0.92 17.61 -0.48
C ILE A 22 -0.49 19.08 -0.56
N LEU A 23 -0.96 19.91 0.39
CA LEU A 23 -0.67 21.34 0.40
C LEU A 23 0.76 21.68 0.81
N LEU A 24 1.38 20.86 1.66
CA LEU A 24 2.73 21.11 2.17
C LEU A 24 3.81 20.85 1.11
N HIS A 25 3.88 19.62 0.59
CA HIS A 25 4.89 19.23 -0.38
C HIS A 25 4.55 17.87 -1.02
N PRO A 26 4.83 17.64 -2.32
CA PRO A 26 4.64 16.34 -2.95
C PRO A 26 5.31 15.16 -2.22
N LEU A 27 6.49 15.38 -1.62
CA LEU A 27 7.16 14.38 -0.77
C LEU A 27 6.39 14.10 0.53
N ALA A 28 5.76 15.11 1.14
CA ALA A 28 4.97 14.90 2.36
C ALA A 28 3.75 14.03 2.05
N PHE A 29 3.07 14.29 0.92
CA PHE A 29 2.00 13.43 0.42
C PHE A 29 2.47 12.00 0.16
N PHE A 30 3.62 11.83 -0.49
CA PHE A 30 4.20 10.51 -0.74
C PHE A 30 4.50 9.74 0.56
N VAL A 31 5.05 10.39 1.58
CA VAL A 31 5.32 9.73 2.87
C VAL A 31 4.02 9.37 3.59
N VAL A 32 3.08 10.31 3.69
CA VAL A 32 1.80 10.11 4.38
C VAL A 32 0.99 9.00 3.73
N MET A 33 0.86 9.03 2.40
CA MET A 33 0.15 7.96 1.69
C MET A 33 0.88 6.63 1.78
N GLY A 34 2.21 6.61 1.76
CA GLY A 34 2.98 5.38 1.96
C GLY A 34 2.72 4.71 3.31
N VAL A 35 2.59 5.51 4.38
CA VAL A 35 2.21 5.00 5.70
C VAL A 35 0.80 4.39 5.66
N TYR A 36 -0.18 5.09 5.09
CA TYR A 36 -1.54 4.57 4.96
C TYR A 36 -1.62 3.31 4.08
N THR A 37 -0.88 3.27 2.97
CA THR A 37 -0.78 2.09 2.11
C THR A 37 -0.19 0.91 2.87
N THR A 38 0.86 1.12 3.68
CA THR A 38 1.46 0.06 4.50
C THR A 38 0.46 -0.50 5.50
N ILE A 39 -0.22 0.37 6.25
CA ILE A 39 -1.23 -0.02 7.24
C ILE A 39 -2.37 -0.79 6.55
N GLY A 40 -2.88 -0.26 5.45
CA GLY A 40 -3.96 -0.89 4.68
C GLY A 40 -3.58 -2.27 4.15
N LEU A 41 -2.35 -2.44 3.64
CA LEU A 41 -1.86 -3.75 3.19
C LEU A 41 -1.72 -4.74 4.36
N VAL A 42 -1.13 -4.32 5.48
CA VAL A 42 -1.00 -5.17 6.67
C VAL A 42 -2.36 -5.64 7.17
N GLU A 43 -3.33 -4.74 7.29
CA GLU A 43 -4.69 -5.09 7.70
C GLU A 43 -5.40 -5.97 6.69
N PHE A 44 -5.27 -5.67 5.40
CA PHE A 44 -5.82 -6.50 4.33
C PHE A 44 -5.32 -7.94 4.42
N TYR A 45 -4.01 -8.16 4.55
CA TYR A 45 -3.46 -9.51 4.67
C TYR A 45 -3.87 -10.20 5.97
N LYS A 46 -3.95 -9.47 7.08
CA LYS A 46 -4.44 -10.00 8.35
C LYS A 46 -5.90 -10.50 8.27
N LEU A 47 -6.73 -9.82 7.47
CA LEU A 47 -8.14 -10.19 7.27
C LEU A 47 -8.32 -11.31 6.24
N THR A 48 -7.50 -11.32 5.19
CA THR A 48 -7.71 -12.18 4.02
C THR A 48 -6.96 -13.51 4.13
N THR A 49 -5.88 -13.56 4.91
CA THR A 49 -4.96 -14.69 4.91
C THR A 49 -4.69 -15.16 6.34
N HIS A 50 -4.92 -16.46 6.61
CA HIS A 50 -4.58 -17.09 7.90
C HIS A 50 -3.10 -17.52 7.97
N THR A 51 -2.34 -17.36 6.89
CA THR A 51 -0.93 -17.76 6.81
C THR A 51 -0.01 -16.62 7.26
N LYS A 52 1.09 -16.98 7.94
CA LYS A 52 2.04 -16.02 8.55
C LYS A 52 2.87 -15.22 7.55
N ASN A 53 2.86 -15.56 6.25
CA ASN A 53 3.85 -15.04 5.30
C ASN A 53 3.34 -13.89 4.43
N TYR A 54 2.81 -12.84 5.06
CA TYR A 54 2.35 -11.61 4.37
C TYR A 54 3.50 -10.68 3.95
N LEU A 55 4.75 -11.00 4.31
CA LEU A 55 5.92 -10.17 4.05
C LEU A 55 6.26 -10.06 2.55
N ILE A 56 6.10 -11.16 1.81
CA ILE A 56 6.35 -11.19 0.36
C ILE A 56 5.42 -10.22 -0.36
N PRO A 57 4.09 -10.37 -0.28
CA PRO A 57 3.19 -9.46 -0.98
C PRO A 57 3.24 -8.03 -0.41
N LEU A 58 3.52 -7.86 0.89
CA LEU A 58 3.74 -6.53 1.47
C LEU A 58 4.93 -5.82 0.83
N THR A 59 6.05 -6.53 0.65
CA THR A 59 7.24 -5.97 0.02
C THR A 59 6.96 -5.59 -1.43
N PHE A 60 6.29 -6.47 -2.19
CA PHE A 60 5.90 -6.17 -3.56
C PHE A 60 4.95 -4.96 -3.67
N GLY A 61 3.96 -4.84 -2.78
CA GLY A 61 3.06 -3.69 -2.74
C GLY A 61 3.76 -2.38 -2.37
N LEU A 62 4.79 -2.42 -1.52
CA LEU A 62 5.59 -1.23 -1.22
C LEU A 62 6.50 -0.85 -2.39
N ILE A 63 7.04 -1.83 -3.11
CA ILE A 63 7.84 -1.58 -4.33
C ILE A 63 6.97 -0.93 -5.42
N THR A 64 5.75 -1.43 -5.66
CA THR A 64 4.83 -0.81 -6.63
C THR A 64 4.48 0.62 -6.22
N TYR A 65 4.11 0.83 -4.96
CA TYR A 65 3.81 2.16 -4.43
C TYR A 65 4.99 3.13 -4.63
N THR A 66 6.20 2.68 -4.30
CA THR A 66 7.42 3.50 -4.40
C THR A 66 7.74 3.84 -5.85
N LEU A 67 7.65 2.89 -6.79
CA LEU A 67 7.88 3.14 -8.21
C LEU A 67 6.87 4.14 -8.78
N ILE A 68 5.59 3.99 -8.45
CA ILE A 68 4.53 4.91 -8.88
C ILE A 68 4.78 6.31 -8.31
N GLY A 69 5.04 6.40 -7.00
CA GLY A 69 5.24 7.68 -6.33
C GLY A 69 6.48 8.41 -6.82
N LEU A 70 7.62 7.71 -6.99
CA LEU A 70 8.84 8.31 -7.54
C LEU A 70 8.66 8.77 -8.99
N THR A 71 7.88 8.04 -9.80
CA THR A 71 7.55 8.45 -11.16
C THR A 71 6.67 9.71 -11.14
N GLY A 72 5.67 9.77 -10.26
CA GLY A 72 4.80 10.94 -10.09
C GLY A 72 5.54 12.17 -9.54
N LEU A 73 6.63 11.97 -8.79
CA LEU A 73 7.53 13.02 -8.32
C LEU A 73 8.56 13.44 -9.38
N HIS A 74 8.55 12.83 -10.58
CA HIS A 74 9.53 13.03 -11.64
C HIS A 74 11.00 12.77 -11.20
N VAL A 75 11.20 11.96 -10.16
CA VAL A 75 12.54 11.55 -9.69
C VAL A 75 13.12 10.46 -10.60
N ILE A 76 12.26 9.61 -11.15
CA ILE A 76 12.61 8.54 -12.08
C ILE A 76 11.83 8.69 -13.39
N ASP A 77 12.42 8.23 -14.49
CA ASP A 77 11.77 8.22 -15.80
C ASP A 77 10.56 7.27 -15.80
N SER A 78 9.47 7.69 -16.44
CA SER A 78 8.26 6.89 -16.65
C SER A 78 8.52 5.50 -17.24
N ARG A 79 9.64 5.29 -17.93
CA ARG A 79 10.08 3.96 -18.42
C ARG A 79 10.18 2.92 -17.31
N TYR A 80 10.59 3.29 -16.10
CA TYR A 80 10.71 2.36 -14.98
C TYR A 80 9.35 1.83 -14.49
N THR A 81 8.25 2.52 -14.82
CA THR A 81 6.89 2.03 -14.57
C THR A 81 6.62 0.70 -15.28
N LEU A 82 7.31 0.42 -16.40
CA LEU A 82 7.20 -0.85 -17.12
C LEU A 82 7.67 -2.05 -16.28
N LEU A 83 8.50 -1.83 -15.25
CA LEU A 83 8.91 -2.88 -14.31
C LEU A 83 7.73 -3.42 -13.49
N MET A 84 6.60 -2.71 -13.41
CA MET A 84 5.40 -3.25 -12.77
C MET A 84 4.81 -4.45 -13.51
N ILE A 85 4.97 -4.54 -14.83
CA ILE A 85 4.47 -5.66 -15.64
C ILE A 85 5.10 -6.98 -15.16
N PRO A 86 6.44 -7.17 -15.18
CA PRO A 86 7.04 -8.40 -14.69
C PRO A 86 6.80 -8.61 -13.18
N LEU A 87 6.70 -7.53 -12.40
CA LEU A 87 6.43 -7.62 -10.97
C LEU A 87 5.08 -8.30 -10.67
N VAL A 88 4.03 -7.97 -11.43
CA VAL A 88 2.71 -8.61 -11.30
C VAL A 88 2.78 -10.09 -11.64
N PHE A 89 3.49 -10.47 -12.72
CA PHE A 89 3.66 -11.88 -13.09
C PHE A 89 4.46 -12.67 -12.04
N ILE A 90 5.51 -12.07 -11.47
CA ILE A 90 6.28 -12.68 -10.38
C ILE A 90 5.38 -12.89 -9.16
N LEU A 91 4.57 -11.89 -8.77
CA LEU A 91 3.67 -12.03 -7.63
C LEU A 91 2.64 -13.15 -7.85
N MET A 92 2.03 -13.21 -9.04
CA MET A 92 1.13 -14.30 -9.41
C MET A 92 1.83 -15.66 -9.38
N ALA A 93 3.05 -15.76 -9.91
CA ALA A 93 3.82 -16.99 -9.86
C ALA A 93 4.12 -17.39 -8.40
N THR A 94 4.54 -16.45 -7.55
CA THR A 94 4.80 -16.73 -6.13
C THR A 94 3.57 -17.24 -5.42
N GLU A 95 2.39 -16.66 -5.66
CA GLU A 95 1.14 -17.13 -5.04
C GLU A 95 0.70 -18.49 -5.60
N LEU A 96 0.83 -18.71 -6.92
CA LEU A 96 0.48 -19.98 -7.57
C LEU A 96 1.36 -21.13 -7.05
N PHE A 97 2.66 -20.90 -6.91
CA PHE A 97 3.61 -21.91 -6.43
C PHE A 97 3.69 -22.00 -4.90
N ASN A 98 3.14 -21.04 -4.17
CA ASN A 98 2.94 -21.12 -2.72
C ASN A 98 1.74 -22.03 -2.36
N THR A 99 1.65 -23.18 -3.03
CA THR A 99 0.72 -24.26 -2.73
C THR A 99 1.17 -24.95 -1.43
N ARG A 100 1.01 -24.27 -0.30
CA ARG A 100 0.79 -24.90 1.00
C ARG A 100 -0.62 -24.56 1.48
N GLY A 101 -1.58 -25.33 0.97
CA GLY A 101 -2.82 -25.66 1.68
C GLY A 101 -3.97 -24.66 1.61
N SER A 102 -4.57 -24.46 0.43
CA SER A 102 -5.91 -23.84 0.31
C SER A 102 -7.04 -24.88 0.13
N TRP A 103 -6.77 -26.16 0.42
CA TRP A 103 -7.76 -27.26 0.44
C TRP A 103 -7.60 -28.15 1.68
N GLN A 104 -7.44 -27.54 2.86
CA GLN A 104 -7.67 -28.20 4.15
C GLN A 104 -8.43 -27.26 5.07
#